data_AF-K5UT86-F1
#
_entry.id   AF-K5UT86-F1
#
_cell.length_a   1.000
_cell.length_b   1.000
_cell.length_c   1.000
_cell.angle_alpha   90.00
_cell.angle_beta   90.00
_cell.angle_gamma   90.00
#
_symmetry.space_group_name_H-M   'P 1'
#
loop_
_entity.id
_entity.type
_entity.pdbx_description
1 polymer ?
#
loop_
_entity_poly.entity_id
_entity_poly.type
_entity_poly.pdbx_seq_one_letter_code
_entity_poly.pdbx_strand_id
1 'polypeptide(L)'
;EIGGPMACMYLLDHPDHYTSHLFQRFYWRSYVNEVKKAWEPALSGEEGKKNQSEDQKIVIANNGGKVIGVNTVMDYMYRPEKYESLCLYDWVRRLVKGKMSK
;
A
#
# COMPACT_ATOMS: atom_id res chain seq x y z
N GLU A 1 18.89 19.88 -30.93
CA GLU A 1 17.59 20.17 -31.55
C GLU A 1 16.52 19.41 -30.78
N ILE A 2 15.42 20.06 -30.42
CA ILE A 2 14.23 19.36 -29.90
C ILE A 2 13.48 18.82 -31.12
N GLY A 3 13.17 17.52 -31.14
CA GLY A 3 12.44 16.92 -32.25
C GLY A 3 11.07 17.58 -32.44
N GLY A 4 10.63 17.74 -33.70
CA GLY A 4 9.34 18.36 -34.05
C GLY A 4 8.14 17.92 -33.20
N PRO A 5 7.95 16.61 -32.89
CA PRO A 5 6.87 16.15 -32.03
C PRO A 5 6.88 16.78 -30.63
N MET A 6 8.07 16.98 -30.04
CA MET A 6 8.22 17.56 -28.71
C MET A 6 8.03 19.08 -28.72
N ALA A 7 8.41 19.76 -29.82
CA ALA A 7 8.07 21.18 -30.00
C ALA A 7 6.55 21.41 -30.14
N CYS A 8 5.86 20.58 -30.92
CA CYS A 8 4.40 20.63 -31.03
C CYS A 8 3.70 20.37 -29.69
N MET A 9 4.26 19.48 -28.86
CA MET A 9 3.73 19.18 -27.53
C MET A 9 3.73 20.41 -26.60
N TYR A 10 4.82 21.19 -26.60
CA TYR A 10 4.90 22.44 -25.86
C TYR A 10 4.00 23.54 -26.42
N LEU A 11 3.87 23.63 -27.75
CA LEU A 11 3.00 24.63 -28.41
C LEU A 11 1.51 24.39 -28.15
N LEU A 12 1.12 23.14 -27.93
CA LEU A 12 -0.26 22.72 -27.67
C LEU A 12 -0.58 22.60 -26.17
N ASP A 13 0.36 22.98 -25.28
CA ASP A 13 0.23 22.89 -23.82
C ASP A 13 -0.13 21.47 -23.33
N HIS A 14 0.42 20.44 -24.00
CA HIS A 14 0.19 19.06 -23.59
C HIS A 14 1.12 18.66 -22.43
N PRO A 15 0.61 17.96 -21.39
CA PRO A 15 1.41 17.54 -20.26
C PRO A 15 2.46 16.51 -20.69
N ASP A 16 3.71 16.68 -20.24
CA ASP A 16 4.90 15.86 -20.58
C ASP A 16 4.76 14.35 -20.25
N HIS A 17 3.66 13.96 -19.61
CA HIS A 17 3.43 12.60 -19.17
C HIS A 17 2.03 12.10 -19.55
N TYR A 18 1.97 11.16 -20.50
CA TYR A 18 0.76 10.41 -20.82
C TYR A 18 0.51 9.34 -19.76
N THR A 19 -0.45 9.60 -18.86
CA THR A 19 -0.96 8.59 -17.92
C THR A 19 -2.43 8.31 -18.20
N SER A 20 -2.72 7.26 -18.96
CA SER A 20 -4.10 6.85 -19.21
C SER A 20 -4.76 6.23 -17.97
N HIS A 21 -3.97 5.59 -17.10
CA HIS A 21 -4.45 4.88 -15.91
C HIS A 21 -3.52 5.10 -14.71
N LEU A 22 -4.11 5.27 -13.54
CA LEU A 22 -3.39 5.35 -12.26
C LEU A 22 -3.61 4.07 -11.48
N PHE A 23 -2.52 3.45 -11.03
CA PHE A 23 -2.56 2.27 -10.19
C PHE A 23 -2.19 2.63 -8.76
N GLN A 24 -3.05 2.25 -7.81
CA GLN A 24 -2.73 2.39 -6.40
C GLN A 24 -1.85 1.23 -5.95
N ARG A 25 -0.83 1.53 -5.15
CA ARG A 25 0.06 0.50 -4.57
C ARG A 25 -0.72 -0.38 -3.60
N PHE A 26 -0.72 -1.68 -3.86
CA PHE A 26 -1.36 -2.69 -3.01
C PHE A 26 -0.35 -3.73 -2.52
N TYR A 27 -0.10 -3.74 -1.21
CA TYR A 27 0.86 -4.64 -0.56
C TYR A 27 0.22 -5.99 -0.19
N TRP A 28 -0.20 -6.76 -1.20
CA TRP A 28 -0.95 -8.00 -1.01
C TRP A 28 -0.18 -9.07 -0.21
N ARG A 29 1.07 -9.33 -0.57
CA ARG A 29 1.90 -10.37 0.08
C ARG A 29 2.04 -10.15 1.59
N SER A 30 2.33 -8.92 1.99
CA SER A 30 2.48 -8.55 3.40
C SER A 30 1.17 -8.75 4.17
N TYR A 31 0.03 -8.42 3.57
CA TYR A 31 -1.29 -8.65 4.17
C TYR A 31 -1.59 -10.16 4.31
N VAL A 32 -1.42 -10.95 3.26
CA VAL A 32 -1.65 -12.40 3.30
C VAL A 32 -0.77 -13.07 4.34
N ASN A 33 0.50 -12.66 4.45
CA ASN A 33 1.40 -13.19 5.48
C ASN A 33 0.91 -12.87 6.90
N GLU A 34 0.39 -11.67 7.15
CA GLU A 34 -0.22 -11.35 8.46
C GLU A 34 -1.48 -12.18 8.75
N VAL A 35 -2.36 -12.33 7.76
CA VAL A 35 -3.57 -13.17 7.93
C VAL A 35 -3.19 -14.65 8.16
N LYS A 36 -2.17 -15.14 7.45
CA LYS A 36 -1.64 -16.50 7.65
C LYS A 36 -1.10 -16.70 9.05
N LYS A 37 -0.35 -15.74 9.62
CA LYS A 37 0.14 -15.82 11.02
C LYS A 37 -1.02 -16.02 12.02
N ALA A 38 -2.15 -15.34 11.81
CA ALA A 38 -3.33 -15.51 12.67
C ALA A 38 -4.00 -16.89 12.52
N TRP A 39 -3.83 -17.55 11.37
CA TRP A 39 -4.46 -18.82 11.03
C TRP A 39 -3.55 -20.05 11.23
N GLU A 40 -2.23 -19.88 11.25
CA GLU A 40 -1.23 -20.94 11.50
C GLU A 40 -1.50 -21.81 12.75
N PRO A 41 -1.94 -21.28 13.91
CA PRO A 41 -2.28 -22.14 15.05
C PRO A 41 -3.51 -23.03 14.83
N ALA A 42 -4.34 -22.77 13.82
CA ALA A 42 -5.52 -23.59 13.50
C ALA A 42 -5.26 -24.69 12.45
N LEU A 43 -4.10 -24.68 11.78
CA LEU A 43 -3.74 -25.59 10.68
C LEU A 43 -2.51 -26.45 11.01
N SER A 44 -2.21 -26.69 12.29
CA SER A 44 -1.01 -27.41 12.74
C SER A 44 -0.92 -28.86 12.22
N GLY A 45 -0.49 -28.99 10.96
CA GLY A 45 0.29 -30.08 10.41
C GLY A 45 1.64 -29.48 10.00
N GLU A 46 2.72 -30.19 10.33
CA GLU A 46 4.09 -29.71 10.56
C GLU A 46 4.86 -29.09 9.37
N GLU A 47 4.20 -28.64 8.30
CA GLU A 47 4.87 -28.24 7.04
C GLU A 47 4.97 -26.71 6.80
N GLY A 48 4.43 -25.87 7.69
CA GLY A 48 4.33 -24.41 7.45
C GLY A 48 5.58 -23.55 7.70
N LYS A 49 6.69 -24.12 8.20
CA LYS A 49 7.87 -23.34 8.67
C LYS A 49 8.88 -22.92 7.60
N LYS A 50 8.50 -22.89 6.32
CA LYS A 50 9.37 -22.37 5.25
C LYS A 50 8.69 -21.18 4.62
N ASN A 51 9.16 -19.97 4.99
CA ASN A 51 9.00 -18.64 4.35
C ASN A 51 8.87 -17.48 5.36
N GLN A 52 9.28 -17.65 6.63
CA GLN A 52 9.34 -16.54 7.60
C GLN A 52 10.59 -15.66 7.41
N SER A 53 10.82 -15.12 6.21
CA SER A 53 11.91 -14.15 5.97
C SER A 53 11.71 -13.31 4.71
N GLU A 54 10.48 -12.91 4.37
CA GLU A 54 10.35 -11.74 3.49
C GLU A 54 10.29 -10.51 4.40
N ASP A 55 11.43 -9.82 4.51
CA ASP A 55 11.64 -8.61 5.33
C ASP A 55 10.41 -7.69 5.31
N GLN A 56 9.61 -7.75 6.38
CA GLN A 56 8.54 -6.78 6.57
C GLN A 56 9.18 -5.42 6.78
N LYS A 57 9.10 -4.58 5.74
CA LYS A 57 9.61 -3.21 5.79
C LYS A 57 8.78 -2.37 6.77
N ILE A 58 9.29 -2.22 7.99
CA ILE A 58 8.70 -1.36 9.02
C ILE A 58 9.29 0.04 8.87
N VAL A 59 8.44 1.06 8.86
CA VAL A 59 8.85 2.46 8.93
C VAL A 59 8.73 2.90 10.39
N ILE A 60 9.82 3.40 10.96
CA ILE A 60 9.80 3.92 12.32
C ILE A 60 9.30 5.36 12.28
N ALA A 61 8.16 5.63 12.92
CA ALA A 61 7.64 6.98 13.08
C ALA A 61 7.79 7.42 14.54
N ASN A 62 8.36 8.61 14.76
CA ASN A 62 8.44 9.23 16.09
C ASN A 62 7.32 10.27 16.20
N ASN A 63 6.36 10.03 17.09
CA ASN A 63 5.27 10.96 17.35
C ASN A 63 5.40 11.49 18.79
N GLY A 64 5.97 12.68 18.95
CA GLY A 64 6.08 13.36 20.25
C GLY A 64 6.94 12.62 21.29
N GLY A 65 7.97 11.87 20.87
CA GLY A 65 8.84 11.10 21.75
C GLY A 65 8.49 9.62 21.85
N LYS A 66 7.32 9.20 21.33
CA LYS A 66 6.93 7.79 21.24
C LYS A 66 7.28 7.24 19.86
N VAL A 67 8.18 6.26 19.85
CA VAL A 67 8.60 5.55 18.64
C VAL A 67 7.61 4.42 18.36
N ILE A 68 6.94 4.46 17.21
CA ILE A 68 6.03 3.42 16.75
C ILE A 68 6.53 2.82 15.43
N GLY A 69 6.48 1.49 15.33
CA GLY A 69 6.67 0.78 14.08
C GLY A 69 5.39 0.87 13.26
N VAL A 70 5.46 1.53 12.10
CA VAL A 70 4.35 1.65 11.16
C VAL A 70 4.58 0.69 10.00
N ASN A 71 3.59 -0.17 9.74
CA ASN A 71 3.58 -1.09 8.61
C ASN A 71 2.41 -0.76 7.68
N THR A 72 2.58 -0.94 6.37
CA THR A 72 1.51 -0.74 5.38
C THR A 72 0.32 -1.68 5.60
N VAL A 73 0.55 -2.81 6.27
CA VAL A 73 -0.54 -3.74 6.65
C VAL A 73 -1.48 -3.13 7.70
N MET A 74 -0.99 -2.21 8.54
CA MET A 74 -1.81 -1.56 9.55
C MET A 74 -2.97 -0.75 8.94
N ASP A 75 -2.79 -0.21 7.73
CA ASP A 75 -3.88 0.48 7.04
C ASP A 75 -5.07 -0.45 6.77
N TYR A 76 -4.78 -1.72 6.45
CA TYR A 76 -5.81 -2.72 6.18
C TYR A 76 -6.49 -3.20 7.47
N MET A 77 -5.68 -3.38 8.53
CA MET A 77 -6.13 -3.87 9.83
C MET A 77 -7.04 -2.87 10.54
N TYR A 78 -6.67 -1.59 10.50
CA TYR A 78 -7.40 -0.51 11.18
C TYR A 78 -8.32 0.26 10.23
N ARG A 79 -8.82 -0.38 9.16
CA ARG A 79 -9.79 0.26 8.27
C ARG A 79 -11.08 0.60 9.06
N PRO A 80 -11.73 1.75 8.80
CA PRO A 80 -12.98 2.10 9.49
C PRO A 80 -14.10 1.08 9.25
N GLU A 81 -14.88 0.77 10.29
CA GLU A 81 -16.01 -0.19 10.24
C GLU A 81 -17.07 0.16 9.19
N LYS A 82 -17.29 1.46 8.93
CA LYS A 82 -18.20 1.92 7.87
C LYS A 82 -17.86 1.40 6.47
N TYR A 83 -16.64 0.91 6.25
CA TYR A 83 -16.18 0.33 4.99
C TYR A 83 -16.05 -1.19 5.04
N GLU A 84 -16.59 -1.85 6.07
CA GLU A 84 -16.48 -3.29 6.22
C GLU A 84 -17.20 -4.07 5.10
N SER A 85 -18.29 -3.50 4.57
CA SER A 85 -19.02 -4.06 3.42
C SER A 85 -18.25 -4.00 2.09
N LEU A 86 -17.19 -3.17 2.01
CA LEU A 86 -16.34 -3.08 0.83
C LEU A 86 -15.26 -4.16 0.89
N CYS A 87 -14.99 -4.78 -0.26
CA CYS A 87 -13.83 -5.64 -0.35
C CYS A 87 -12.55 -4.81 -0.15
N LEU A 88 -11.49 -5.44 0.38
CA LEU A 88 -10.25 -4.74 0.71
C LEU A 88 -9.65 -4.02 -0.50
N TYR A 89 -9.70 -4.64 -1.69
CA TYR A 89 -9.21 -4.04 -2.92
C TYR A 89 -9.96 -2.76 -3.29
N ASP A 90 -11.30 -2.79 -3.22
CA ASP A 90 -12.15 -1.64 -3.53
C ASP A 90 -11.93 -0.47 -2.57
N TRP A 91 -11.65 -0.78 -1.31
CA TRP A 91 -11.31 0.21 -0.31
C TRP A 91 -9.92 0.82 -0.59
N VAL A 92 -8.89 0.00 -0.79
CA VAL A 92 -7.52 0.47 -1.00
C VAL A 92 -7.39 1.33 -2.25
N ARG A 93 -8.05 0.96 -3.37
CA ARG A 93 -7.97 1.76 -4.61
C ARG A 93 -8.52 3.19 -4.44
N ARG A 94 -9.36 3.43 -3.44
CA ARG A 94 -9.95 4.75 -3.13
C ARG A 94 -9.28 5.44 -1.96
N LEU A 95 -8.33 4.79 -1.29
CA LEU A 95 -7.66 5.32 -0.11
C LEU A 95 -6.72 6.46 -0.50
N VAL A 96 -6.98 7.65 0.03
CA VAL A 96 -6.08 8.80 -0.04
C VAL A 96 -5.54 9.08 1.35
N LYS A 97 -4.22 8.97 1.53
CA LYS A 97 -3.57 9.27 2.81
C LYS A 97 -3.25 10.76 2.90
N GLY A 98 -3.83 11.44 3.88
CA GLY A 98 -3.46 12.80 4.26
C GLY A 98 -2.52 12.79 5.48
N LYS A 99 -1.73 13.86 5.63
CA LYS A 99 -1.12 14.14 6.94
C LYS A 99 -2.23 14.57 7.88
N MET A 100 -2.36 13.95 9.04
CA MET A 100 -3.21 14.50 10.07
C MET A 100 -2.59 15.82 10.55
N SER A 101 -3.38 16.90 10.53
CA SER A 101 -2.96 18.13 11.19
C SER A 101 -2.75 17.84 12.67
N LYS A 102 -1.74 18.48 13.25
CA LYS A 102 -1.54 18.51 14.70
C LYS A 102 -2.68 19.26 15.38
#